data_AF-A0A942YJ09-F1
#
_entry.id   AF-A0A942YJ09-F1
#
_cell.length_a   1.000
_cell.length_b   1.000
_cell.length_c   1.000
_cell.angle_alpha   90.00
_cell.angle_beta   90.00
_cell.angle_gamma   90.00
#
_symmetry.space_group_name_H-M   'P 1'
#
loop_
_entity.id
_entity.type
_entity.pdbx_description
1 polymer ?
#
loop_
_entity_poly.entity_id
_entity_poly.type
_entity_poly.pdbx_seq_one_letter_code
_entity_poly.pdbx_strand_id
1 'polypeptide(L)'
;MIKRTLENLLKHYFHWRYWSTLYRNMVRQIEYIPDDENKQLIPYVNKPGIALSFDDSYRVYDWYKYGKYLFGYYDVKVTFNINAVNPIDNNREHTQYEIDKLLELQAQGHEIAHHGFKHENTRKYTTKYGIDKWLRDEIIALFHWMEKHSHSITKEKFKKPVSFAFPHFVYNEGILKHLVPNYFKITRGHLNKDNLTSFNSVGFVPSICLDGYYSCNTYYIRKIIKLLKRTGKNLILTCHSILPEDDNGDIYGIGNKATTWGAWRVSPNIIQTIIEEAKKNNLEFYTTSEIAGIATFIDPNMEAAIRNQLSIPSHKWIEINKLIDVKELNLSNKGISNLDGIEYFLNLEKLNLKNNEISDFRLLKKLPKLKKVYVENHQLQKKRIVGASIITILKVAVFCLA
;
A
#
# COMPACT_ATOMS: atom_id res chain seq x y z
N MET A 1 -41.82 -14.15 -4.14
CA MET A 1 -40.81 -14.82 -5.00
C MET A 1 -40.44 -13.97 -6.21
N ILE A 2 -41.38 -13.62 -7.11
CA ILE A 2 -41.14 -12.81 -8.33
C ILE A 2 -40.46 -11.45 -8.06
N LYS A 3 -40.89 -10.71 -7.01
CA LYS A 3 -40.29 -9.42 -6.64
C LYS A 3 -38.81 -9.51 -6.25
N ARG A 4 -38.45 -10.55 -5.49
CA ARG A 4 -37.06 -10.86 -5.09
C ARG A 4 -36.21 -11.30 -6.29
N THR A 5 -36.82 -11.99 -7.27
CA THR A 5 -36.16 -12.35 -8.54
C THR A 5 -35.89 -11.11 -9.41
N LEU A 6 -36.83 -10.17 -9.48
CA LEU A 6 -36.68 -8.92 -10.24
C LEU A 6 -35.63 -7.98 -9.62
N GLU A 7 -35.64 -7.82 -8.29
CA GLU A 7 -34.64 -7.03 -7.56
C GLU A 7 -33.22 -7.57 -7.78
N ASN A 8 -33.05 -8.89 -7.75
CA ASN A 8 -31.76 -9.53 -8.05
C ASN A 8 -31.33 -9.31 -9.50
N LEU A 9 -32.23 -9.43 -10.47
CA LEU A 9 -31.92 -9.19 -11.89
C LEU A 9 -31.51 -7.72 -12.13
N LEU A 10 -32.22 -6.77 -11.52
CA LEU A 10 -31.88 -5.35 -11.60
C LEU A 10 -30.49 -5.07 -10.99
N LYS A 11 -30.19 -5.65 -9.81
CA LYS A 11 -28.87 -5.52 -9.19
C LYS A 11 -27.76 -6.04 -10.10
N HIS A 12 -27.94 -7.22 -10.71
CA HIS A 12 -26.98 -7.77 -11.67
C HIS A 12 -26.82 -6.87 -12.91
N TYR A 13 -27.91 -6.35 -13.46
CA TYR A 13 -27.88 -5.45 -14.60
C TYR A 13 -27.10 -4.16 -14.31
N PHE A 14 -27.38 -3.49 -13.18
CA PHE A 14 -26.68 -2.25 -12.82
C PHE A 14 -25.19 -2.50 -12.54
N HIS A 15 -24.87 -3.60 -11.85
CA HIS A 15 -23.50 -4.00 -11.60
C HIS A 15 -22.74 -4.27 -12.91
N TRP A 16 -23.31 -5.06 -13.82
CA TRP A 16 -22.73 -5.28 -15.16
C TRP A 16 -22.57 -3.97 -15.94
N ARG A 17 -23.61 -3.12 -15.94
CA ARG A 17 -23.61 -1.86 -16.69
C ARG A 17 -22.53 -0.90 -16.20
N TYR A 18 -22.31 -0.83 -14.88
CA TYR A 18 -21.23 -0.03 -14.28
C TYR A 18 -19.87 -0.46 -14.81
N TRP A 19 -19.49 -1.73 -14.63
CA TRP A 19 -18.18 -2.23 -15.05
C TRP A 19 -17.98 -2.24 -16.56
N SER A 20 -19.03 -2.55 -17.32
CA SER A 20 -19.03 -2.47 -18.78
C SER A 20 -18.76 -1.05 -19.28
N THR A 21 -19.37 -0.06 -18.64
CA THR A 21 -19.17 1.35 -19.00
C THR A 21 -17.80 1.84 -18.58
N LEU A 22 -17.36 1.51 -17.36
CA LEU A 22 -16.02 1.78 -16.84
C LEU A 22 -14.96 1.26 -17.81
N TYR A 23 -15.00 -0.04 -18.14
CA TYR A 23 -14.02 -0.65 -19.03
C TYR A 23 -14.01 -0.03 -20.43
N ARG A 24 -15.19 0.23 -21.02
CA ARG A 24 -15.27 0.89 -22.33
C ARG A 24 -14.66 2.30 -22.30
N ASN A 25 -14.88 3.06 -21.22
CA ASN A 25 -14.30 4.39 -21.06
C ASN A 25 -12.78 4.34 -20.87
N MET A 26 -12.26 3.33 -20.16
CA MET A 26 -10.81 3.11 -20.06
C MET A 26 -10.21 2.84 -21.44
N VAL A 27 -10.78 1.88 -22.19
CA VAL A 27 -10.26 1.51 -23.53
C VAL A 27 -10.26 2.69 -24.49
N ARG A 28 -11.29 3.55 -24.45
CA ARG A 28 -11.39 4.75 -25.31
C ARG A 28 -10.33 5.81 -25.04
N GLN A 29 -9.81 5.86 -23.82
CA GLN A 29 -8.86 6.89 -23.38
C GLN A 29 -7.41 6.40 -23.35
N ILE A 30 -7.20 5.08 -23.47
CA ILE A 30 -5.86 4.51 -23.58
C ILE A 30 -5.34 4.78 -24.99
N GLU A 31 -4.23 5.49 -25.06
CA GLU A 31 -3.47 5.68 -26.29
C GLU A 31 -2.95 4.34 -26.83
N TYR A 32 -2.83 4.26 -28.16
CA TYR A 32 -2.23 3.10 -28.81
C TYR A 32 -0.72 3.07 -28.51
N ILE A 33 -0.27 1.96 -27.92
CA ILE A 33 1.15 1.71 -27.63
C ILE A 33 1.50 0.42 -28.37
N PRO A 34 2.49 0.43 -29.29
CA PRO A 34 2.97 -0.79 -29.94
C PRO A 34 3.52 -1.77 -28.90
N ASP A 35 3.22 -3.05 -29.06
CA ASP A 35 3.83 -4.08 -28.24
C ASP A 35 5.33 -4.18 -28.57
N ASP A 36 6.17 -4.13 -27.55
CA ASP A 36 7.60 -4.40 -27.64
C ASP A 36 7.91 -5.65 -26.81
N GLU A 37 7.95 -6.79 -27.48
CA GLU A 37 8.20 -8.10 -26.85
C GLU A 37 9.60 -8.20 -26.21
N ASN A 38 10.53 -7.33 -26.60
CA ASN A 38 11.90 -7.31 -26.06
C ASN A 38 12.05 -6.34 -24.87
N LYS A 39 11.01 -5.59 -24.51
CA LYS A 39 11.07 -4.62 -23.43
C LYS A 39 11.29 -5.31 -22.08
N GLN A 40 12.44 -5.07 -21.48
CA GLN A 40 12.73 -5.54 -20.13
C GLN A 40 11.80 -4.84 -19.12
N LEU A 41 11.05 -5.66 -18.36
CA LEU A 41 10.17 -5.19 -17.29
C LEU A 41 10.92 -5.18 -15.95
N ILE A 42 11.11 -3.99 -15.41
CA ILE A 42 11.83 -3.69 -14.18
C ILE A 42 10.81 -3.17 -13.15
N PRO A 43 10.69 -3.83 -11.97
CA PRO A 43 9.86 -3.35 -10.86
C PRO A 43 10.11 -1.86 -10.54
N TYR A 44 9.06 -1.15 -10.15
CA TYR A 44 9.09 0.30 -9.81
C TYR A 44 9.43 1.27 -10.95
N VAL A 45 9.82 0.79 -12.13
CA VAL A 45 10.20 1.62 -13.28
C VAL A 45 9.19 1.49 -14.41
N ASN A 46 8.96 0.28 -14.89
CA ASN A 46 8.11 0.02 -16.06
C ASN A 46 7.38 -1.32 -16.01
N LYS A 47 7.58 -2.15 -14.96
CA LYS A 47 6.82 -3.37 -14.76
C LYS A 47 5.45 -3.04 -14.14
N PRO A 48 4.34 -3.23 -14.87
CA PRO A 48 3.02 -2.85 -14.38
C PRO A 48 2.62 -3.68 -13.15
N GLY A 49 1.77 -3.09 -12.32
CA GLY A 49 1.29 -3.73 -11.10
C GLY A 49 -0.06 -3.23 -10.61
N ILE A 50 -0.46 -3.79 -9.48
CA ILE A 50 -1.69 -3.43 -8.76
C ILE A 50 -1.31 -2.89 -7.38
N ALA A 51 -1.90 -1.76 -6.99
CA ALA A 51 -1.92 -1.31 -5.61
C ALA A 51 -3.30 -1.56 -5.00
N LEU A 52 -3.34 -2.38 -3.95
CA LEU A 52 -4.52 -2.55 -3.11
C LEU A 52 -4.47 -1.47 -2.01
N SER A 53 -5.53 -0.67 -1.93
CA SER A 53 -5.67 0.46 -1.03
C SER A 53 -6.91 0.26 -0.14
N PHE A 54 -6.73 0.32 1.17
CA PHE A 54 -7.77 0.09 2.16
C PHE A 54 -8.06 1.37 2.93
N ASP A 55 -9.29 1.85 2.87
CA ASP A 55 -9.76 3.08 3.54
C ASP A 55 -10.45 2.75 4.87
N ASP A 56 -10.46 3.71 5.80
CA ASP A 56 -11.05 3.67 7.14
C ASP A 56 -10.33 2.74 8.15
N SER A 57 -9.46 3.30 8.98
CA SER A 57 -8.63 2.55 9.95
C SER A 57 -9.40 1.75 10.99
N TYR A 58 -10.69 2.02 11.20
CA TYR A 58 -11.54 1.23 12.09
C TYR A 58 -11.92 -0.14 11.53
N ARG A 59 -11.40 -0.48 10.35
CA ARG A 59 -11.40 -1.82 9.76
C ARG A 59 -10.11 -2.60 10.03
N VAL A 60 -9.18 -2.06 10.84
CA VAL A 60 -7.86 -2.68 11.09
C VAL A 60 -7.95 -4.13 11.56
N TYR A 61 -8.96 -4.49 12.36
CA TYR A 61 -9.15 -5.88 12.77
C TYR A 61 -9.37 -6.80 11.57
N ASP A 62 -10.19 -6.39 10.61
CA ASP A 62 -10.47 -7.17 9.40
C ASP A 62 -9.22 -7.28 8.53
N TRP A 63 -8.49 -6.18 8.35
CA TRP A 63 -7.22 -6.15 7.63
C TRP A 63 -6.21 -7.11 8.24
N TYR A 64 -6.10 -7.09 9.56
CA TYR A 64 -5.15 -7.92 10.27
C TYR A 64 -5.57 -9.40 10.26
N LYS A 65 -6.85 -9.70 10.55
CA LYS A 65 -7.35 -11.07 10.66
C LYS A 65 -7.43 -11.77 9.30
N TYR A 66 -7.99 -11.08 8.29
CA TYR A 66 -8.27 -11.69 6.99
C TYR A 66 -7.25 -11.30 5.91
N GLY A 67 -6.64 -10.11 6.02
CA GLY A 67 -5.66 -9.61 5.04
C GLY A 67 -4.23 -10.11 5.28
N LYS A 68 -3.76 -10.17 6.54
CA LYS A 68 -2.34 -10.51 6.85
C LYS A 68 -1.82 -11.76 6.14
N TYR A 69 -2.55 -12.86 6.21
CA TYR A 69 -2.16 -14.11 5.56
C TYR A 69 -2.36 -14.09 4.05
N LEU A 70 -3.40 -13.39 3.60
CA LEU A 70 -3.74 -13.22 2.19
C LEU A 70 -2.65 -12.46 1.43
N PHE A 71 -2.07 -11.45 2.06
CA PHE A 71 -1.00 -10.66 1.46
C PHE A 71 0.34 -11.40 1.49
N GLY A 72 0.55 -12.26 2.49
CA GLY A 72 1.80 -12.98 2.68
C GLY A 72 2.94 -12.04 3.09
N TYR A 73 3.86 -12.55 3.90
CA TYR A 73 4.95 -11.75 4.44
C TYR A 73 5.91 -11.28 3.32
N TYR A 74 5.90 -9.98 3.02
CA TYR A 74 6.62 -9.33 1.90
C TYR A 74 6.28 -9.84 0.48
N ASP A 75 5.13 -10.48 0.28
CA ASP A 75 4.71 -10.97 -1.03
C ASP A 75 3.82 -9.96 -1.76
N VAL A 76 2.70 -9.58 -1.15
CA VAL A 76 1.80 -8.53 -1.63
C VAL A 76 1.90 -7.32 -0.70
N LYS A 77 2.36 -6.18 -1.22
CA LYS A 77 2.31 -4.92 -0.48
C LYS A 77 0.99 -4.20 -0.73
N VAL A 78 0.47 -3.54 0.30
CA VAL A 78 -0.81 -2.82 0.27
C VAL A 78 -0.68 -1.48 0.97
N THR A 79 -1.65 -0.59 0.76
CA THR A 79 -1.76 0.72 1.42
C THR A 79 -2.96 0.73 2.36
N PHE A 80 -2.78 1.11 3.61
CA PHE A 80 -3.85 1.34 4.60
C PHE A 80 -3.96 2.83 4.87
N ASN A 81 -5.05 3.46 4.46
CA ASN A 81 -5.31 4.88 4.68
C ASN A 81 -6.04 5.05 6.01
N ILE A 82 -5.39 5.70 6.98
CA ILE A 82 -5.87 5.79 8.35
C ILE A 82 -6.43 7.16 8.71
N ASN A 83 -7.43 7.17 9.57
CA ASN A 83 -7.98 8.36 10.25
C ASN A 83 -7.84 8.17 11.77
N ALA A 84 -7.88 9.26 12.55
CA ALA A 84 -7.59 9.18 13.98
C ALA A 84 -8.83 8.85 14.83
N VAL A 85 -10.02 9.22 14.34
CA VAL A 85 -11.29 9.08 15.08
C VAL A 85 -12.35 8.36 14.24
N ASN A 86 -13.18 7.54 14.89
CA ASN A 86 -14.25 6.82 14.22
C ASN A 86 -15.49 7.73 14.09
N PRO A 87 -15.86 8.17 12.87
CA PRO A 87 -16.99 9.09 12.71
C PRO A 87 -18.35 8.46 13.08
N ILE A 88 -18.43 7.13 13.20
CA ILE A 88 -19.66 6.39 13.48
C ILE A 88 -19.81 6.10 14.97
N ASP A 89 -18.67 5.95 15.66
CA ASP A 89 -18.58 5.61 17.08
C ASP A 89 -18.19 6.85 17.89
N ASN A 90 -19.00 7.92 17.77
CA ASN A 90 -18.84 9.17 18.51
C ASN A 90 -17.41 9.76 18.51
N ASN A 91 -16.69 9.65 17.40
CA ASN A 91 -15.29 10.07 17.28
C ASN A 91 -14.33 9.37 18.27
N ARG A 92 -14.60 8.11 18.62
CA ARG A 92 -13.68 7.28 19.42
C ARG A 92 -12.32 7.18 18.73
N GLU A 93 -11.23 7.45 19.46
CA GLU A 93 -9.87 7.21 18.98
C GLU A 93 -9.49 5.72 18.97
N HIS A 94 -8.44 5.36 18.24
CA HIS A 94 -7.92 3.99 18.27
C HIS A 94 -7.45 3.57 19.67
N THR A 95 -7.74 2.32 20.03
CA THR A 95 -7.13 1.65 21.16
C THR A 95 -5.66 1.34 20.88
N GLN A 96 -4.86 1.13 21.94
CA GLN A 96 -3.46 0.69 21.77
C GLN A 96 -3.35 -0.62 20.99
N TYR A 97 -4.30 -1.54 21.14
CA TYR A 97 -4.34 -2.78 20.37
C TYR A 97 -4.51 -2.53 18.86
N GLU A 98 -5.42 -1.63 18.47
CA GLU A 98 -5.62 -1.24 17.07
C GLU A 98 -4.35 -0.57 16.50
N ILE A 99 -3.69 0.29 17.28
CA ILE A 99 -2.40 0.92 16.92
C ILE A 99 -1.31 -0.13 16.73
N ASP A 100 -1.18 -1.08 17.65
CA ASP A 100 -0.21 -2.17 17.55
C ASP A 100 -0.46 -2.99 16.27
N LYS A 101 -1.71 -3.26 15.89
CA LYS A 101 -2.03 -3.97 14.63
C LYS A 101 -1.68 -3.18 13.39
N LEU A 102 -1.89 -1.86 13.38
CA LEU A 102 -1.43 -1.02 12.26
C LEU A 102 0.09 -1.07 12.12
N LEU A 103 0.83 -1.01 13.23
CA LEU A 103 2.30 -1.04 13.21
C LEU A 103 2.85 -2.44 12.91
N GLU A 104 2.15 -3.50 13.30
CA GLU A 104 2.48 -4.87 12.86
C GLU A 104 2.26 -5.06 11.36
N LEU A 105 1.25 -4.42 10.76
CA LEU A 105 1.05 -4.39 9.30
C LEU A 105 2.15 -3.56 8.61
N GLN A 106 2.50 -2.41 9.17
CA GLN A 106 3.58 -1.56 8.69
C GLN A 106 4.92 -2.33 8.68
N ALA A 107 5.26 -3.01 9.77
CA ALA A 107 6.49 -3.79 9.88
C ALA A 107 6.59 -4.97 8.89
N GLN A 108 5.47 -5.34 8.23
CA GLN A 108 5.42 -6.33 7.15
C GLN A 108 5.57 -5.70 5.75
N GLY A 109 5.93 -4.42 5.67
CA GLY A 109 6.20 -3.68 4.44
C GLY A 109 4.97 -3.05 3.81
N HIS A 110 3.86 -2.94 4.53
CA HIS A 110 2.67 -2.23 4.07
C HIS A 110 2.77 -0.72 4.35
N GLU A 111 2.20 0.09 3.45
CA GLU A 111 2.14 1.53 3.65
C GLU A 111 1.01 1.89 4.62
N ILE A 112 1.32 2.71 5.63
CA ILE A 112 0.32 3.45 6.40
C ILE A 112 0.23 4.87 5.81
N ALA A 113 -0.89 5.16 5.18
CA ALA A 113 -1.18 6.39 4.46
C ALA A 113 -2.19 7.27 5.20
N HIS A 114 -2.28 8.53 4.78
CA HIS A 114 -3.09 9.53 5.45
C HIS A 114 -4.53 9.56 4.89
N HIS A 115 -5.54 9.59 5.76
CA HIS A 115 -6.96 9.65 5.37
C HIS A 115 -7.76 10.77 6.06
N GLY A 116 -7.08 11.79 6.57
CA GLY A 116 -7.72 12.87 7.34
C GLY A 116 -7.97 12.47 8.80
N PHE A 117 -7.93 13.42 9.72
CA PHE A 117 -8.10 13.12 11.14
C PHE A 117 -9.53 12.65 11.45
N LYS A 118 -10.56 13.42 11.05
CA LYS A 118 -11.98 13.13 11.35
C LYS A 118 -12.74 12.53 10.18
N HIS A 119 -12.05 12.24 9.07
CA HIS A 119 -12.67 11.75 7.84
C HIS A 119 -13.71 12.78 7.31
N GLU A 120 -13.35 14.07 7.33
CA GLU A 120 -14.26 15.14 6.92
C GLU A 120 -14.42 15.22 5.40
N ASN A 121 -15.63 15.57 4.96
CA ASN A 121 -15.85 15.84 3.54
C ASN A 121 -15.14 17.14 3.13
N THR A 122 -14.01 16.99 2.45
CA THR A 122 -13.12 18.06 2.01
C THR A 122 -13.84 19.27 1.41
N ARG A 123 -14.75 19.05 0.44
CA ARG A 123 -15.45 20.15 -0.25
C ARG A 123 -16.41 20.87 0.69
N LYS A 124 -17.24 20.13 1.44
CA LYS A 124 -18.20 20.73 2.38
C LYS A 124 -17.49 21.51 3.48
N TYR A 125 -16.41 20.95 4.03
CA TYR A 125 -15.66 21.54 5.13
C TYR A 125 -14.98 22.84 4.68
N THR A 126 -14.25 22.79 3.57
CA THR A 126 -13.51 23.97 3.08
C THR A 126 -14.43 25.09 2.60
N THR A 127 -15.58 24.79 2.01
CA THR A 127 -16.60 25.82 1.71
C THR A 127 -17.10 26.51 2.98
N LYS A 128 -17.28 25.77 4.08
CA LYS A 128 -17.86 26.33 5.32
C LYS A 128 -16.82 27.06 6.17
N TYR A 129 -15.60 26.56 6.23
CA TYR A 129 -14.61 26.98 7.23
C TYR A 129 -13.26 27.45 6.65
N GLY A 130 -13.08 27.35 5.33
CA GLY A 130 -11.83 27.69 4.66
C GLY A 130 -10.80 26.55 4.67
N ILE A 131 -9.85 26.65 3.75
CA ILE A 131 -8.80 25.63 3.55
C ILE A 131 -7.82 25.55 4.71
N ASP A 132 -7.41 26.68 5.30
CA ASP A 132 -6.42 26.67 6.37
C ASP A 132 -6.91 25.94 7.63
N LYS A 133 -8.20 26.11 7.96
CA LYS A 133 -8.80 25.37 9.07
C LYS A 133 -8.88 23.89 8.76
N TRP A 134 -9.27 23.51 7.54
CA TRP A 134 -9.29 22.11 7.12
C TRP A 134 -7.89 21.48 7.16
N LEU A 135 -6.85 22.17 6.67
CA LEU A 135 -5.46 21.67 6.73
C LEU A 135 -5.00 21.45 8.18
N ARG A 136 -5.33 22.38 9.10
CA ARG A 136 -5.01 22.20 10.53
C ARG A 136 -5.76 21.02 11.13
N ASP A 137 -7.07 20.96 10.92
CA ASP A 137 -7.96 20.03 11.61
C ASP A 137 -7.89 18.60 11.05
N GLU A 138 -7.63 18.42 9.75
CA GLU A 138 -7.60 17.10 9.10
C GLU A 138 -6.17 16.63 8.81
N ILE A 139 -5.33 17.48 8.23
CA ILE A 139 -4.02 17.07 7.73
C ILE A 139 -2.98 17.07 8.84
N ILE A 140 -2.74 18.25 9.42
CA ILE A 140 -1.73 18.45 10.47
C ILE A 140 -2.10 17.69 11.74
N ALA A 141 -3.37 17.70 12.13
CA ALA A 141 -3.83 16.97 13.31
C ALA A 141 -3.52 15.47 13.25
N LEU A 142 -3.70 14.81 12.10
CA LEU A 142 -3.40 13.38 11.98
C LEU A 142 -1.90 13.11 11.99
N PHE A 143 -1.06 13.97 11.40
CA PHE A 143 0.39 13.83 11.55
C PHE A 143 0.80 13.91 13.04
N HIS A 144 0.29 14.90 13.78
CA HIS A 144 0.57 15.00 15.22
C HIS A 144 0.05 13.80 16.01
N TRP A 145 -1.10 13.23 15.62
CA TRP A 145 -1.62 12.01 16.23
C TRP A 145 -0.67 10.83 15.97
N MET A 146 -0.24 10.63 14.73
CA MET A 146 0.69 9.56 14.38
C MET A 146 2.04 9.68 15.12
N GLU A 147 2.57 10.89 15.29
CA GLU A 147 3.83 11.14 16.01
C GLU A 147 3.81 10.79 17.50
N LYS A 148 2.62 10.89 18.13
CA LYS A 148 2.39 10.59 19.55
C LYS A 148 2.27 9.09 19.84
N HIS A 149 2.00 8.28 18.82
CA HIS A 149 1.72 6.86 18.99
C HIS A 149 2.90 5.99 18.54
N SER A 150 3.04 4.85 19.20
CA SER A 150 4.05 3.84 18.91
C SER A 150 3.52 2.48 19.32
N HIS A 151 4.12 1.43 18.78
CA HIS A 151 3.81 0.06 19.13
C HIS A 151 4.16 -0.15 20.61
N SER A 152 3.26 -0.78 21.37
CA SER A 152 3.36 -0.93 22.82
C SER A 152 4.64 -1.67 23.25
N ILE A 153 5.01 -2.71 22.50
CA ILE A 153 6.23 -3.53 22.73
C ILE A 153 7.45 -2.99 21.99
N THR A 154 7.43 -2.97 20.66
CA THR A 154 8.63 -2.66 19.84
C THR A 154 9.02 -1.19 19.86
N LYS A 155 8.12 -0.31 20.32
CA LYS A 155 8.25 1.16 20.26
C LYS A 155 8.42 1.71 18.85
N GLU A 156 8.19 0.90 17.81
CA GLU A 156 8.15 1.36 16.43
C GLU A 156 7.10 2.46 16.29
N LYS A 157 7.43 3.52 15.55
CA LYS A 157 6.52 4.62 15.26
C LYS A 157 5.96 4.50 13.84
N PHE A 158 4.84 5.16 13.61
CA PHE A 158 4.31 5.31 12.26
C PHE A 158 5.34 6.01 11.36
N LYS A 159 5.45 5.50 10.12
CA LYS A 159 6.18 6.20 9.08
C LYS A 159 5.37 7.38 8.58
N LYS A 160 6.08 8.43 8.17
CA LYS A 160 5.47 9.62 7.62
C LYS A 160 4.76 9.27 6.31
N PRO A 161 3.42 9.47 6.21
CA PRO A 161 2.70 9.19 4.98
C PRO A 161 3.25 9.94 3.77
N VAL A 162 3.40 9.20 2.67
CA VAL A 162 3.76 9.73 1.35
C VAL A 162 2.50 10.05 0.55
N SER A 163 1.45 9.25 0.74
CA SER A 163 0.18 9.35 0.04
C SER A 163 -0.97 9.81 0.95
N PHE A 164 -1.96 10.44 0.32
CA PHE A 164 -3.21 10.85 0.97
C PHE A 164 -4.43 10.41 0.20
N ALA A 165 -5.36 9.74 0.85
CA ALA A 165 -6.65 9.36 0.30
C ALA A 165 -7.72 10.37 0.72
N PHE A 166 -8.48 10.93 -0.25
CA PHE A 166 -9.58 11.85 0.08
C PHE A 166 -10.78 11.07 0.67
N PRO A 167 -11.25 11.43 1.88
CA PRO A 167 -12.52 10.93 2.41
C PRO A 167 -13.67 11.11 1.41
N HIS A 168 -14.49 10.06 1.27
CA HIS A 168 -15.62 10.03 0.32
C HIS A 168 -15.25 10.25 -1.16
N PHE A 169 -13.96 10.15 -1.50
CA PHE A 169 -13.40 10.52 -2.80
C PHE A 169 -13.68 11.97 -3.23
N VAL A 170 -14.00 12.86 -2.28
CA VAL A 170 -14.34 14.25 -2.58
C VAL A 170 -13.10 15.13 -2.43
N TYR A 171 -12.76 15.82 -3.51
CA TYR A 171 -11.62 16.74 -3.58
C TYR A 171 -11.98 18.00 -4.38
N ASN A 172 -11.08 18.98 -4.36
CA ASN A 172 -11.09 20.11 -5.30
C ASN A 172 -9.66 20.41 -5.75
N GLU A 173 -9.50 21.00 -6.94
CA GLU A 173 -8.17 21.28 -7.51
C GLU A 173 -7.36 22.29 -6.70
N GLY A 174 -8.02 23.26 -6.06
CA GLY A 174 -7.36 24.24 -5.20
C GLY A 174 -6.59 23.57 -4.07
N ILE A 175 -7.21 22.60 -3.39
CA ILE A 175 -6.61 21.85 -2.28
C ILE A 175 -5.43 21.00 -2.73
N LEU A 176 -5.49 20.41 -3.93
CA LEU A 176 -4.36 19.64 -4.47
C LEU A 176 -3.08 20.48 -4.52
N LYS A 177 -3.20 21.76 -4.90
CA LYS A 177 -2.06 22.70 -4.95
C LYS A 177 -1.45 22.99 -3.57
N HIS A 178 -2.22 22.84 -2.49
CA HIS A 178 -1.71 22.97 -1.13
C HIS A 178 -1.17 21.65 -0.57
N LEU A 179 -1.81 20.52 -0.88
CA LEU A 179 -1.42 19.22 -0.31
C LEU A 179 -0.12 18.68 -0.90
N VAL A 180 0.02 18.70 -2.21
CA VAL A 180 1.08 17.96 -2.90
C VAL A 180 2.48 18.55 -2.65
N PRO A 181 2.74 19.85 -2.85
CA PRO A 181 4.07 20.38 -2.56
C PRO A 181 4.42 20.29 -1.06
N ASN A 182 3.45 20.49 -0.17
CA ASN A 182 3.72 20.69 1.25
C ASN A 182 3.69 19.39 2.06
N TYR A 183 2.80 18.44 1.75
CA TYR A 183 2.53 17.29 2.61
C TYR A 183 2.78 15.94 1.92
N PHE A 184 2.25 15.72 0.72
CA PHE A 184 2.20 14.39 0.10
C PHE A 184 2.78 14.36 -1.31
N LYS A 185 3.43 13.28 -1.74
CA LYS A 185 3.85 13.16 -3.16
C LYS A 185 2.64 12.97 -4.07
N ILE A 186 1.63 12.26 -3.57
CA ILE A 186 0.49 11.76 -4.33
C ILE A 186 -0.79 11.82 -3.48
N THR A 187 -1.91 12.10 -4.13
CA THR A 187 -3.24 12.09 -3.51
C THR A 187 -4.17 11.20 -4.33
N ARG A 188 -5.00 10.39 -3.69
CA ARG A 188 -5.89 9.42 -4.32
C ARG A 188 -7.35 9.83 -4.16
N GLY A 189 -8.11 9.77 -5.25
CA GLY A 189 -9.57 9.86 -5.26
C GLY A 189 -10.20 8.73 -6.07
N HIS A 190 -11.41 8.93 -6.58
CA HIS A 190 -12.13 7.93 -7.37
C HIS A 190 -11.65 7.92 -8.84
N LEU A 191 -12.54 7.57 -9.77
CA LEU A 191 -12.27 7.49 -11.20
C LEU A 191 -11.83 8.83 -11.79
N ASN A 192 -10.86 8.78 -12.69
CA ASN A 192 -10.42 9.88 -13.53
C ASN A 192 -9.71 9.35 -14.78
N LYS A 193 -9.93 10.00 -15.93
CA LYS A 193 -9.34 9.64 -17.22
C LYS A 193 -9.48 8.12 -17.52
N ASP A 194 -8.35 7.47 -17.82
CA ASP A 194 -8.24 6.03 -18.11
C ASP A 194 -8.17 5.15 -16.85
N ASN A 195 -8.22 5.74 -15.66
CA ASN A 195 -8.11 5.07 -14.36
C ASN A 195 -6.80 4.29 -14.14
N LEU A 196 -5.76 4.60 -14.92
CA LEU A 196 -4.44 3.99 -14.80
C LEU A 196 -3.42 5.04 -14.34
N THR A 197 -2.39 4.58 -13.61
CA THR A 197 -1.40 5.46 -12.99
C THR A 197 0.01 5.09 -13.43
N SER A 198 0.76 6.03 -13.95
CA SER A 198 2.17 5.83 -14.34
C SER A 198 3.07 5.84 -13.09
N PHE A 199 4.25 5.22 -13.17
CA PHE A 199 5.25 5.39 -12.11
C PHE A 199 5.73 6.84 -11.99
N ASN A 200 6.22 7.20 -10.80
CA ASN A 200 6.67 8.55 -10.46
C ASN A 200 5.56 9.61 -10.61
N SER A 201 4.30 9.19 -10.52
CA SER A 201 3.15 10.11 -10.56
C SER A 201 3.20 11.09 -9.39
N VAL A 202 2.90 12.35 -9.67
CA VAL A 202 2.80 13.43 -8.69
C VAL A 202 1.41 14.04 -8.77
N GLY A 203 0.82 14.31 -7.61
CA GLY A 203 -0.52 14.91 -7.54
C GLY A 203 -1.64 13.89 -7.51
N PHE A 204 -2.73 14.15 -8.23
CA PHE A 204 -3.93 13.31 -8.18
C PHE A 204 -3.76 12.02 -8.97
N VAL A 205 -4.17 10.90 -8.37
CA VAL A 205 -4.29 9.60 -9.04
C VAL A 205 -5.65 8.95 -8.84
N PRO A 206 -6.17 8.26 -9.87
CA PRO A 206 -7.46 7.60 -9.80
C PRO A 206 -7.38 6.26 -9.06
N SER A 207 -8.52 5.82 -8.54
CA SER A 207 -8.71 4.45 -8.05
C SER A 207 -10.09 3.91 -8.40
N ILE A 208 -10.20 2.58 -8.49
CA ILE A 208 -11.46 1.87 -8.76
C ILE A 208 -11.94 1.21 -7.46
N CYS A 209 -13.12 1.58 -6.99
CA CYS A 209 -13.70 1.01 -5.77
C CYS A 209 -14.30 -0.39 -6.02
N LEU A 210 -13.99 -1.34 -5.13
CA LEU A 210 -14.35 -2.74 -5.24
C LEU A 210 -15.54 -3.18 -4.37
N ASP A 211 -15.98 -2.36 -3.43
CA ASP A 211 -16.98 -2.71 -2.44
C ASP A 211 -18.24 -1.84 -2.51
N GLY A 212 -19.13 -1.99 -1.52
CA GLY A 212 -20.36 -1.22 -1.44
C GLY A 212 -21.25 -1.43 -2.65
N TYR A 213 -21.79 -0.32 -3.14
CA TYR A 213 -22.69 -0.31 -4.29
C TYR A 213 -21.98 -0.61 -5.62
N TYR A 214 -20.66 -0.48 -5.68
CA TYR A 214 -19.89 -0.79 -6.89
C TYR A 214 -19.84 -2.30 -7.11
N SER A 215 -19.51 -3.04 -6.03
CA SER A 215 -19.26 -4.48 -6.00
C SER A 215 -18.17 -4.91 -7.00
N CYS A 216 -17.30 -5.84 -6.62
CA CYS A 216 -16.23 -6.26 -7.53
C CYS A 216 -16.78 -7.14 -8.67
N ASN A 217 -16.33 -6.87 -9.90
CA ASN A 217 -16.57 -7.74 -11.05
C ASN A 217 -15.24 -8.30 -11.59
N THR A 218 -14.92 -9.53 -11.19
CA THR A 218 -13.65 -10.19 -11.52
C THR A 218 -13.46 -10.41 -13.02
N TYR A 219 -14.54 -10.53 -13.81
CA TYR A 219 -14.45 -10.61 -15.28
C TYR A 219 -13.87 -9.33 -15.87
N TYR A 220 -14.29 -8.15 -15.40
CA TYR A 220 -13.73 -6.89 -15.87
C TYR A 220 -12.36 -6.60 -15.28
N ILE A 221 -12.07 -7.02 -14.05
CA ILE A 221 -10.69 -6.95 -13.50
C ILE A 221 -9.70 -7.71 -14.40
N ARG A 222 -10.04 -8.93 -14.83
CA ARG A 222 -9.21 -9.72 -15.77
C ARG A 222 -8.97 -8.99 -17.08
N LYS A 223 -9.96 -8.25 -17.59
CA LYS A 223 -9.77 -7.42 -18.79
C LYS A 223 -8.87 -6.21 -18.53
N ILE A 224 -9.03 -5.55 -17.39
CA ILE A 224 -8.19 -4.40 -17.01
C ILE A 224 -6.74 -4.83 -16.82
N ILE A 225 -6.48 -6.01 -16.23
CA ILE A 225 -5.12 -6.58 -16.11
C ILE A 225 -4.42 -6.66 -17.49
N LYS A 226 -5.14 -7.02 -18.56
CA LYS A 226 -4.58 -7.01 -19.92
C LYS A 226 -4.22 -5.60 -20.40
N LEU A 227 -5.00 -4.58 -20.01
CA LEU A 227 -4.68 -3.18 -20.29
C LEU A 227 -3.42 -2.72 -19.55
N LEU A 228 -3.18 -3.19 -18.32
CA LEU A 228 -1.96 -2.87 -17.57
C LEU A 228 -0.71 -3.38 -18.30
N LYS A 229 -0.75 -4.63 -18.78
CA LYS A 229 0.35 -5.20 -19.56
C LYS A 229 0.67 -4.39 -20.81
N ARG A 230 -0.37 -4.00 -21.56
CA ARG A 230 -0.23 -3.22 -22.80
C ARG A 230 0.30 -1.80 -22.54
N THR A 231 -0.11 -1.18 -21.43
CA THR A 231 0.21 0.22 -21.15
C THR A 231 1.47 0.41 -20.32
N GLY A 232 1.90 -0.61 -19.58
CA GLY A 232 2.94 -0.48 -18.55
C GLY A 232 2.53 0.38 -17.35
N LYS A 233 1.26 0.80 -17.26
CA LYS A 233 0.71 1.58 -16.15
C LYS A 233 0.18 0.66 -15.04
N ASN A 234 -0.06 1.26 -13.87
CA ASN A 234 -0.51 0.60 -12.66
C ASN A 234 -1.99 0.85 -12.39
N LEU A 235 -2.62 -0.08 -11.69
CA LEU A 235 -4.01 0.03 -11.23
C LEU A 235 -4.06 0.21 -9.71
N ILE A 236 -4.79 1.22 -9.24
CA ILE A 236 -5.10 1.37 -7.82
C ILE A 236 -6.53 0.87 -7.60
N LEU A 237 -6.69 -0.16 -6.78
CA LEU A 237 -7.97 -0.71 -6.36
C LEU A 237 -8.23 -0.31 -4.92
N THR A 238 -9.42 0.22 -4.65
CA THR A 238 -9.77 0.70 -3.31
C THR A 238 -10.94 -0.10 -2.72
N CYS A 239 -10.87 -0.40 -1.43
CA CYS A 239 -11.96 -0.95 -0.62
C CYS A 239 -11.77 -0.52 0.83
N HIS A 240 -12.68 -0.88 1.73
CA HIS A 240 -12.62 -0.50 3.13
C HIS A 240 -12.32 -1.72 3.99
N SER A 241 -13.15 -2.76 3.93
CA SER A 241 -13.02 -3.96 4.75
C SER A 241 -12.78 -5.24 3.93
N ILE A 242 -12.14 -6.23 4.56
CA ILE A 242 -12.00 -7.60 4.04
C ILE A 242 -12.78 -8.53 4.97
N LEU A 243 -13.95 -9.00 4.55
CA LEU A 243 -14.84 -9.81 5.38
C LEU A 243 -15.40 -11.00 4.62
N PRO A 244 -15.47 -12.20 5.25
CA PRO A 244 -16.13 -13.36 4.68
C PRO A 244 -17.57 -13.07 4.24
N GLU A 245 -18.04 -13.78 3.22
CA GLU A 245 -19.37 -13.55 2.63
C GLU A 245 -20.52 -13.92 3.58
N ASP A 246 -20.25 -14.88 4.47
CA ASP A 246 -21.12 -15.39 5.53
C ASP A 246 -21.07 -14.54 6.81
N ASP A 247 -20.18 -13.56 6.90
CA ASP A 247 -20.14 -12.62 8.02
C ASP A 247 -21.26 -11.58 7.87
N ASN A 248 -22.11 -11.43 8.89
CA ASN A 248 -23.25 -10.50 8.84
C ASN A 248 -22.84 -9.04 9.11
N GLY A 249 -21.58 -8.77 9.49
CA GLY A 249 -21.09 -7.43 9.79
C GLY A 249 -21.63 -6.87 11.11
N ASP A 250 -22.13 -7.73 12.01
CA ASP A 250 -22.73 -7.35 13.29
C ASP A 250 -21.76 -6.59 14.21
N ILE A 251 -20.45 -6.70 13.95
CA ILE A 251 -19.40 -5.93 14.63
C ILE A 251 -19.46 -4.42 14.36
N TYR A 252 -20.25 -3.96 13.37
CA TYR A 252 -20.39 -2.55 12.98
C TYR A 252 -21.63 -1.86 13.56
N GLY A 253 -22.31 -2.48 14.52
CA GLY A 253 -23.41 -1.90 15.31
C GLY A 253 -24.72 -2.69 15.21
N ILE A 254 -25.82 -2.09 15.70
CA ILE A 254 -27.16 -2.69 15.67
C ILE A 254 -28.05 -1.93 14.67
N GLY A 255 -28.82 -2.65 13.87
CA GLY A 255 -29.82 -2.09 12.94
C GLY A 255 -29.25 -1.53 11.63
N ASN A 256 -29.93 -0.55 11.02
CA ASN A 256 -29.62 -0.05 9.66
C ASN A 256 -28.19 0.50 9.47
N LYS A 257 -27.51 0.90 10.56
CA LYS A 257 -26.11 1.36 10.52
C LYS A 257 -25.14 0.20 10.22
N ALA A 258 -25.35 -0.98 10.80
CA ALA A 258 -24.52 -2.16 10.50
C ALA A 258 -24.68 -2.60 9.04
N THR A 259 -25.89 -2.53 8.50
CA THR A 259 -26.17 -2.90 7.10
C THR A 259 -25.52 -1.94 6.09
N THR A 260 -25.45 -0.65 6.40
CA THR A 260 -24.88 0.36 5.49
C THR A 260 -23.35 0.38 5.51
N TRP A 261 -22.73 0.22 6.68
CA TRP A 261 -21.27 0.17 6.82
C TRP A 261 -20.71 -1.22 6.53
N GLY A 262 -21.43 -2.28 6.85
CA GLY A 262 -21.09 -3.66 6.50
C GLY A 262 -21.13 -3.91 4.98
N ALA A 263 -21.78 -3.05 4.18
CA ALA A 263 -21.76 -3.16 2.73
C ALA A 263 -20.40 -2.75 2.10
N TRP A 264 -19.60 -1.93 2.79
CA TRP A 264 -18.28 -1.49 2.36
C TRP A 264 -17.22 -2.56 2.70
N ARG A 265 -17.35 -3.71 2.04
CA ARG A 265 -16.47 -4.85 2.19
C ARG A 265 -16.23 -5.59 0.87
N VAL A 266 -15.10 -6.26 0.79
CA VAL A 266 -14.77 -7.25 -0.25
C VAL A 266 -14.50 -8.59 0.43
N SER A 267 -14.89 -9.71 -0.20
CA SER A 267 -14.57 -11.03 0.36
C SER A 267 -13.09 -11.37 0.18
N PRO A 268 -12.47 -12.11 1.13
CA PRO A 268 -11.12 -12.63 0.97
C PRO A 268 -10.92 -13.38 -0.36
N ASN A 269 -11.94 -14.13 -0.81
CA ASN A 269 -11.92 -14.87 -2.07
C ASN A 269 -11.76 -13.97 -3.30
N ILE A 270 -12.42 -12.81 -3.31
CA ILE A 270 -12.30 -11.84 -4.40
C ILE A 270 -10.88 -11.27 -4.43
N ILE A 271 -10.33 -10.86 -3.27
CA ILE A 271 -8.97 -10.34 -3.19
C ILE A 271 -7.94 -11.40 -3.61
N GLN A 272 -8.10 -12.65 -3.14
CA GLN A 272 -7.28 -13.80 -3.57
C GLN A 272 -7.34 -13.98 -5.09
N THR A 273 -8.54 -13.94 -5.69
CA THR A 273 -8.71 -14.05 -7.14
C THR A 273 -7.96 -12.95 -7.89
N ILE A 274 -8.00 -11.71 -7.39
CA ILE A 274 -7.27 -10.59 -7.99
C ILE A 274 -5.76 -10.84 -7.90
N ILE A 275 -5.28 -11.29 -6.74
CA ILE A 275 -3.86 -11.58 -6.51
C ILE A 275 -3.36 -12.67 -7.47
N GLU A 276 -4.08 -13.78 -7.58
CA GLU A 276 -3.75 -14.89 -8.46
C GLU A 276 -3.74 -14.48 -9.93
N GLU A 277 -4.73 -13.71 -10.37
CA GLU A 277 -4.80 -13.23 -11.75
C GLU A 277 -3.67 -12.26 -12.09
N ALA A 278 -3.29 -11.38 -11.16
CA ALA A 278 -2.17 -10.48 -11.34
C ALA A 278 -0.84 -11.25 -11.43
N LYS A 279 -0.60 -12.21 -10.52
CA LYS A 279 0.58 -13.08 -10.54
C LYS A 279 0.68 -13.91 -11.83
N LYS A 280 -0.43 -14.51 -12.26
CA LYS A 280 -0.53 -15.26 -13.53
C LYS A 280 -0.16 -14.39 -14.74
N ASN A 281 -0.36 -13.09 -14.64
CA ASN A 281 -0.06 -12.13 -15.69
C ASN A 281 1.30 -11.40 -15.50
N ASN A 282 2.15 -11.87 -14.58
CA ASN A 282 3.46 -11.29 -14.25
C ASN A 282 3.39 -9.81 -13.82
N LEU A 283 2.32 -9.44 -13.12
CA LEU A 283 2.20 -8.13 -12.49
C LEU A 283 2.82 -8.14 -11.10
N GLU A 284 3.30 -6.97 -10.65
CA GLU A 284 3.76 -6.74 -9.28
C GLU A 284 2.65 -6.16 -8.39
N PHE A 285 2.90 -6.14 -7.08
CA PHE A 285 2.07 -5.43 -6.11
C PHE A 285 2.85 -4.29 -5.50
N TYR A 286 2.26 -3.10 -5.55
CA TYR A 286 2.88 -1.87 -5.09
C TYR A 286 2.05 -1.21 -4.01
N THR A 287 2.71 -0.49 -3.11
CA THR A 287 2.05 0.54 -2.32
C THR A 287 1.77 1.79 -3.17
N THR A 288 0.93 2.68 -2.66
CA THR A 288 0.64 3.95 -3.36
C THR A 288 1.90 4.85 -3.38
N SER A 289 2.72 4.80 -2.32
CA SER A 289 4.02 5.46 -2.26
C SER A 289 5.03 4.93 -3.28
N GLU A 290 5.08 3.62 -3.50
CA GLU A 290 5.95 3.00 -4.52
C GLU A 290 5.51 3.39 -5.94
N ILE A 291 4.21 3.48 -6.22
CA ILE A 291 3.69 4.03 -7.49
C ILE A 291 4.14 5.49 -7.67
N ALA A 292 4.16 6.28 -6.60
CA ALA A 292 4.66 7.65 -6.61
C ALA A 292 6.20 7.76 -6.75
N GLY A 293 6.90 6.63 -6.83
CA GLY A 293 8.35 6.55 -6.99
C GLY A 293 9.14 6.80 -5.71
N ILE A 294 8.50 6.70 -4.54
CA ILE A 294 9.11 6.99 -3.25
C ILE A 294 9.41 5.70 -2.49
N ALA A 295 10.66 5.58 -2.05
CA ALA A 295 11.10 4.50 -1.19
C ALA A 295 10.81 4.85 0.27
N THR A 296 10.23 3.90 1.00
CA THR A 296 10.04 3.93 2.45
C THR A 296 10.87 2.83 3.10
N PHE A 297 11.34 3.06 4.33
CA PHE A 297 12.16 2.11 5.08
C PHE A 297 11.57 1.98 6.48
N ILE A 298 11.26 0.77 6.92
CA ILE A 298 10.73 0.55 8.28
C ILE A 298 11.78 0.86 9.34
N ASP A 299 13.03 0.43 9.15
CA ASP A 299 14.09 0.70 10.10
C ASP A 299 14.64 2.14 9.93
N PRO A 300 14.52 3.01 10.94
CA PRO A 300 15.00 4.40 10.84
C PRO A 300 16.53 4.50 10.73
N ASN A 301 17.29 3.53 11.26
CA ASN A 301 18.75 3.52 11.13
C ASN A 301 19.16 3.14 9.71
N MET A 302 18.44 2.21 9.08
CA MET A 302 18.63 1.89 7.66
C MET A 302 18.32 3.10 6.78
N GLU A 303 17.19 3.78 7.03
CA GLU A 303 16.84 5.00 6.32
C GLU A 303 17.94 6.06 6.44
N ALA A 304 18.42 6.34 7.65
CA ALA A 304 19.47 7.32 7.91
C ALA A 304 20.79 6.94 7.22
N ALA A 305 21.18 5.66 7.26
CA ALA A 305 22.38 5.17 6.58
C ALA A 305 22.30 5.37 5.05
N ILE A 306 21.15 5.09 4.45
CA ILE A 306 20.91 5.26 3.01
C ILE A 306 20.92 6.74 2.64
N ARG A 307 20.27 7.61 3.41
CA ARG A 307 20.30 9.06 3.20
C ARG A 307 21.71 9.62 3.22
N ASN A 308 22.53 9.18 4.16
CA ASN A 308 23.94 9.57 4.26
C ASN A 308 24.75 9.09 3.05
N GLN A 309 24.57 7.83 2.63
CA GLN A 309 25.25 7.30 1.45
C GLN A 309 24.88 8.04 0.16
N LEU A 310 23.61 8.44 0.03
CA LEU A 310 23.12 9.22 -1.11
C LEU A 310 23.40 10.73 -0.99
N SER A 311 23.99 11.19 0.11
CA SER A 311 24.22 12.61 0.40
C SER A 311 22.95 13.48 0.38
N ILE A 312 21.82 12.94 0.88
CA ILE A 312 20.51 13.61 0.92
C ILE A 312 19.85 13.60 2.32
N PRO A 313 20.56 13.98 3.40
CA PRO A 313 20.06 13.84 4.78
C PRO A 313 18.77 14.63 5.05
N SER A 314 18.55 15.76 4.37
CA SER A 314 17.40 16.66 4.56
C SER A 314 16.32 16.56 3.50
N HIS A 315 16.50 15.71 2.48
CA HIS A 315 15.51 15.59 1.41
C HIS A 315 14.21 15.00 1.94
N LYS A 316 13.07 15.56 1.51
CA LYS A 316 11.74 15.09 1.93
C LYS A 316 11.52 13.60 1.59
N TRP A 317 11.93 13.18 0.40
CA TRP A 317 11.72 11.83 -0.12
C TRP A 317 13.03 11.19 -0.59
N ILE A 318 13.10 9.86 -0.51
CA ILE A 318 14.12 9.06 -1.19
C ILE A 318 13.45 8.50 -2.44
N GLU A 319 13.92 8.89 -3.62
CA GLU A 319 13.35 8.39 -4.87
C GLU A 319 13.91 6.99 -5.19
N ILE A 320 13.04 6.07 -5.59
CA ILE A 320 13.42 4.68 -5.90
C ILE A 320 14.48 4.64 -7.02
N ASN A 321 14.38 5.54 -7.99
CA ASN A 321 15.34 5.66 -9.10
C ASN A 321 16.80 5.79 -8.61
N LYS A 322 17.05 6.48 -7.49
CA LYS A 322 18.40 6.67 -6.92
C LYS A 322 18.95 5.40 -6.30
N LEU A 323 18.08 4.50 -5.86
CA LEU A 323 18.46 3.24 -5.21
C LEU A 323 18.81 2.17 -6.25
N ILE A 324 18.12 2.19 -7.39
CA ILE A 324 18.35 1.24 -8.49
C ILE A 324 19.78 1.31 -9.01
N ASP A 325 20.43 2.48 -9.00
CA ASP A 325 21.78 2.66 -9.54
C ASP A 325 22.89 2.14 -8.60
N VAL A 326 22.57 1.83 -7.34
CA VAL A 326 23.55 1.41 -6.33
C VAL A 326 23.95 -0.05 -6.54
N LYS A 327 25.25 -0.29 -6.76
CA LYS A 327 25.84 -1.63 -6.91
C LYS A 327 26.45 -2.19 -5.64
N GLU A 328 26.91 -1.33 -4.74
CA GLU A 328 27.52 -1.72 -3.48
C GLU A 328 26.95 -0.89 -2.34
N LEU A 329 26.49 -1.56 -1.29
CA LEU A 329 25.85 -0.93 -0.13
C LEU A 329 26.51 -1.41 1.15
N ASN A 330 26.98 -0.46 1.96
CA ASN A 330 27.57 -0.75 3.26
C ASN A 330 26.68 -0.23 4.39
N LEU A 331 25.97 -1.15 5.03
CA LEU A 331 25.11 -0.91 6.18
C LEU A 331 25.69 -1.54 7.46
N SER A 332 27.00 -1.82 7.51
CA SER A 332 27.58 -2.44 8.70
C SER A 332 27.57 -1.51 9.92
N ASN A 333 27.34 -2.08 11.11
CA ASN A 333 27.38 -1.36 12.39
C ASN A 333 26.42 -0.15 12.42
N LYS A 334 25.16 -0.39 12.05
CA LYS A 334 24.12 0.63 12.01
C LYS A 334 22.96 0.38 12.96
N GLY A 335 22.98 -0.72 13.73
CA GLY A 335 21.88 -1.08 14.62
C GLY A 335 20.58 -1.34 13.85
N ILE A 336 20.70 -1.91 12.65
CA ILE A 336 19.55 -2.24 11.79
C ILE A 336 18.94 -3.56 12.26
N SER A 337 17.62 -3.62 12.30
CA SER A 337 16.85 -4.82 12.70
C SER A 337 15.87 -5.27 11.63
N ASN A 338 15.39 -4.36 10.78
CA ASN A 338 14.47 -4.63 9.68
C ASN A 338 15.08 -4.20 8.32
N LEU A 339 14.97 -5.06 7.31
CA LEU A 339 15.51 -4.85 5.96
C LEU A 339 14.48 -4.32 4.95
N ASP A 340 13.24 -4.00 5.36
CA ASP A 340 12.24 -3.41 4.46
C ASP A 340 12.79 -2.19 3.71
N GLY A 341 12.62 -2.20 2.39
CA GLY A 341 13.15 -1.22 1.46
C GLY A 341 14.49 -1.63 0.82
N ILE A 342 15.11 -2.75 1.22
CA ILE A 342 16.30 -3.27 0.54
C ILE A 342 15.97 -3.71 -0.89
N GLU A 343 14.76 -4.16 -1.17
CA GLU A 343 14.29 -4.64 -2.47
C GLU A 343 14.30 -3.57 -3.57
N TYR A 344 14.37 -2.29 -3.23
CA TYR A 344 14.48 -1.20 -4.21
C TYR A 344 15.85 -1.17 -4.91
N PHE A 345 16.88 -1.81 -4.34
CA PHE A 345 18.24 -1.78 -4.86
C PHE A 345 18.45 -2.83 -5.97
N LEU A 346 17.72 -2.70 -7.08
CA LEU A 346 17.62 -3.74 -8.11
C LEU A 346 18.96 -4.11 -8.81
N ASN A 347 19.95 -3.21 -8.79
CA ASN A 347 21.30 -3.50 -9.30
C ASN A 347 22.36 -3.78 -8.23
N LEU A 348 21.94 -3.99 -6.97
CA LEU A 348 22.87 -4.29 -5.88
C LEU A 348 23.57 -5.61 -6.11
N GLU A 349 24.91 -5.58 -6.09
CA GLU A 349 25.76 -6.76 -6.27
C GLU A 349 26.46 -7.16 -4.97
N LYS A 350 26.81 -6.19 -4.12
CA LYS A 350 27.48 -6.41 -2.84
C LYS A 350 26.77 -5.68 -1.71
N LEU A 351 26.45 -6.39 -0.64
CA LEU A 351 25.78 -5.85 0.53
C LEU A 351 26.53 -6.24 1.81
N ASN A 352 26.89 -5.25 2.62
CA ASN A 352 27.49 -5.46 3.94
C ASN A 352 26.49 -5.11 5.05
N LEU A 353 26.12 -6.11 5.85
CA LEU A 353 25.18 -6.06 6.97
C LEU A 353 25.83 -6.45 8.30
N LYS A 354 27.17 -6.56 8.37
CA LYS A 354 27.87 -6.98 9.60
C LYS A 354 27.51 -6.09 10.79
N ASN A 355 27.45 -6.66 11.99
CA ASN A 355 27.21 -5.94 13.25
C ASN A 355 25.87 -5.19 13.25
N ASN A 356 24.80 -5.92 12.96
CA ASN A 356 23.41 -5.45 13.04
C ASN A 356 22.55 -6.51 13.76
N GLU A 357 21.30 -6.18 14.04
CA GLU A 357 20.34 -6.98 14.82
C GLU A 357 19.27 -7.61 13.91
N ILE A 358 19.67 -8.01 12.70
CA ILE A 358 18.74 -8.54 11.68
C ILE A 358 18.49 -10.03 11.94
N SER A 359 17.22 -10.38 12.12
CA SER A 359 16.74 -11.76 12.26
C SER A 359 16.07 -12.30 10.98
N ASP A 360 15.55 -11.42 10.12
CA ASP A 360 14.85 -11.81 8.89
C ASP A 360 15.59 -11.32 7.63
N PHE A 361 16.00 -12.28 6.80
CA PHE A 361 16.72 -12.03 5.55
C PHE A 361 15.88 -12.34 4.29
N ARG A 362 14.57 -12.60 4.43
CA ARG A 362 13.70 -13.02 3.31
C ARG A 362 13.68 -12.03 2.15
N LEU A 363 13.81 -10.73 2.42
CA LEU A 363 13.82 -9.69 1.39
C LEU A 363 15.03 -9.75 0.46
N LEU A 364 16.15 -10.37 0.88
CA LEU A 364 17.32 -10.50 0.02
C LEU A 364 17.03 -11.32 -1.25
N LYS A 365 15.98 -12.15 -1.25
CA LYS A 365 15.53 -12.89 -2.45
C LYS A 365 14.96 -11.99 -3.55
N LYS A 366 14.57 -10.75 -3.22
CA LYS A 366 14.00 -9.77 -4.16
C LYS A 366 15.09 -8.98 -4.91
N LEU A 367 16.37 -9.22 -4.62
CA LEU A 367 17.51 -8.57 -5.25
C LEU A 367 18.10 -9.43 -6.39
N PRO A 368 17.75 -9.16 -7.66
CA PRO A 368 18.08 -10.07 -8.76
C PRO A 368 19.57 -10.12 -9.12
N LYS A 369 20.35 -9.09 -8.76
CA LYS A 369 21.79 -8.99 -9.09
C LYS A 369 22.72 -9.22 -7.91
N LEU A 370 22.19 -9.53 -6.72
CA LEU A 370 22.99 -9.66 -5.51
C LEU A 370 23.88 -10.91 -5.59
N LYS A 371 25.19 -10.72 -5.41
CA LYS A 371 26.21 -11.78 -5.53
C LYS A 371 26.91 -12.04 -4.21
N LYS A 372 27.13 -10.98 -3.40
CA LYS A 372 27.90 -11.07 -2.16
C LYS A 372 27.15 -10.40 -1.02
N VAL A 373 26.98 -11.12 0.08
CA VAL A 373 26.41 -10.59 1.31
C VAL A 373 27.35 -10.88 2.47
N TYR A 374 27.68 -9.85 3.24
CA TYR A 374 28.48 -9.96 4.45
C TYR A 374 27.56 -9.78 5.65
N VAL A 375 27.37 -10.84 6.42
CA VAL A 375 26.64 -10.81 7.70
C VAL A 375 27.59 -11.26 8.80
N GLU A 376 27.42 -10.69 9.98
CA GLU A 376 28.10 -11.11 11.20
C GLU A 376 27.03 -11.12 12.29
N ASN A 377 26.65 -12.31 12.73
CA ASN A 377 25.56 -12.49 13.66
C ASN A 377 26.06 -13.31 14.86
N HIS A 378 25.99 -12.73 16.06
CA HIS A 378 26.31 -13.39 17.32
C HIS A 378 25.36 -14.56 17.62
N GLN A 379 24.11 -14.55 17.12
CA GLN A 379 23.16 -15.67 17.25
C GLN A 379 23.42 -16.81 16.24
N LEU A 380 24.08 -16.54 15.11
CA LEU A 380 24.51 -17.58 14.15
C LEU A 380 25.86 -18.21 14.53
N GLN A 381 26.51 -17.81 15.63
CA GLN A 381 27.83 -18.34 16.03
C GLN A 381 27.84 -19.84 16.38
N LYS A 382 26.70 -20.55 16.39
CA LYS A 382 26.70 -22.03 16.35
C LYS A 382 26.96 -22.62 14.95
N LYS A 383 26.90 -21.84 13.86
CA LYS A 383 27.36 -22.20 12.52
C LYS A 383 27.97 -20.97 11.82
N ARG A 384 29.30 -20.88 11.88
CA ARG A 384 30.11 -19.84 11.24
C ARG A 384 29.83 -19.78 9.73
N ILE A 385 29.29 -18.67 9.25
CA ILE A 385 29.09 -18.38 7.83
C ILE A 385 29.87 -17.12 7.49
N VAL A 386 31.01 -17.29 6.81
CA VAL A 386 31.81 -16.19 6.27
C VAL A 386 31.80 -16.32 4.75
N GLY A 387 31.26 -15.33 4.04
CA GLY A 387 31.21 -15.33 2.57
C GLY A 387 30.26 -16.38 1.98
N ALA A 388 28.99 -16.37 2.39
CA ALA A 388 27.98 -17.30 1.89
C ALA A 388 27.32 -16.87 0.59
N SER A 389 26.93 -17.85 -0.22
CA SER A 389 25.91 -17.64 -1.26
C SER A 389 24.56 -17.28 -0.62
N ILE A 390 23.72 -16.53 -1.34
CA ILE A 390 22.35 -16.17 -0.89
C ILE A 390 21.55 -17.42 -0.48
N ILE A 391 21.75 -18.53 -1.20
CA ILE A 391 21.12 -19.82 -0.90
C ILE A 391 21.55 -20.32 0.49
N THR A 392 22.80 -20.14 0.88
CA THR A 392 23.31 -20.51 2.20
C THR A 392 22.71 -19.64 3.30
N ILE A 393 22.58 -18.32 3.09
CA ILE A 393 21.94 -17.41 4.06
C ILE A 393 20.45 -17.73 4.22
N LEU A 394 19.72 -17.91 3.11
CA LEU A 394 18.31 -18.26 3.14
C LEU A 394 18.08 -19.64 3.76
N LYS A 395 18.92 -20.64 3.46
CA LYS A 395 18.84 -21.96 4.10
C LYS A 395 19.08 -21.87 5.61
N VAL A 396 20.03 -21.05 6.06
CA VAL A 396 20.34 -20.91 7.49
C VAL A 396 19.26 -20.11 8.23
N ALA A 397 18.70 -19.07 7.59
CA ALA A 397 17.56 -18.32 8.13
C ALA A 397 16.30 -19.22 8.28
N VAL A 398 16.07 -20.16 7.35
CA VAL A 398 14.96 -21.13 7.45
C VAL A 398 15.14 -22.11 8.62
N PHE A 399 16.37 -22.43 9.02
CA PHE A 399 16.63 -23.32 10.18
C PHE A 399 16.51 -22.63 11.54
N CYS A 400 16.48 -21.29 11.61
CA CYS A 400 16.32 -20.54 12.87
C CYS A 400 14.86 -20.19 13.21
N LEU A 401 13.90 -20.60 12.36
CA LEU A 401 12.47 -20.34 12.52
C LEU A 401 11.64 -21.64 12.74
N ALA A 402 12.29 -22.76 13.08
CA ALA A 402 11.65 -24.02 13.42
C ALA A 402 11.77 -24.33 14.92
#